data_AF-A0A2D5SC19-F1
#
_entry.id   AF-A0A2D5SC19-F1
#
_cell.length_a   1.000
_cell.length_b   1.000
_cell.length_c   1.000
_cell.angle_alpha   90.00
_cell.angle_beta   90.00
_cell.angle_gamma   90.00
#
_symmetry.space_group_name_H-M   'P 1'
#
loop_
_entity.id
_entity.type
_entity.pdbx_description
1 polymer ?
#
loop_
_entity_poly.entity_id
_entity_poly.type
_entity_poly.pdbx_seq_one_letter_code
_entity_poly.pdbx_strand_id
1 'polypeptide(L)'
;MTVELTTLIAIPKEVWEKEFAAFAQQAERAAARYEKAPPGDRREAVRYEALCRALERFVSRSAEENSDWWRWDLGDESIRILDANTQIFRHPWSLSGHDVSGSLKDDILTGIADMDSDAILFEVRHAFERGTTVIMEELSGEDGRLSRPPEVWKAPKTAKGVFAAIEARWRDQLEAAVADDGSPLIPSGVNNQVLSEGLREFVSAEPKQKPVNARVIYRDGSEADPFPLRALRLKESSANNLPILRVSLMSMRHPEMDTTVDAAWLRNGHVSLSRPAAETDQFVYKTSRTQLRELAEEGCVCLRVYQTGLEPAVVGFYRAVTEHLLAQPASIEVVPFYHDSREDSYHEGRPWATK
;
A
#
# COMPACT_ATOMS: atom_id res chain seq x y z
N MET A 1 33.82 -11.10 8.40
CA MET A 1 34.20 -9.98 7.51
C MET A 1 33.85 -10.46 6.12
N THR A 2 32.67 -10.09 5.62
CA THR A 2 32.36 -10.25 4.20
C THR A 2 33.08 -9.11 3.50
N VAL A 3 33.83 -9.49 2.48
CA VAL A 3 34.76 -8.67 1.73
C VAL A 3 34.08 -8.68 0.37
N GLU A 4 33.11 -7.80 0.13
CA GLU A 4 32.31 -7.74 -1.10
C GLU A 4 32.99 -6.82 -2.13
N LEU A 5 33.13 -7.28 -3.37
CA LEU A 5 33.58 -6.43 -4.48
C LEU A 5 32.44 -5.54 -4.93
N THR A 6 32.68 -4.23 -4.92
CA THR A 6 31.76 -3.24 -5.49
C THR A 6 32.30 -2.80 -6.85
N THR A 7 31.46 -2.91 -7.87
CA THR A 7 31.76 -2.48 -9.23
C THR A 7 30.79 -1.36 -9.61
N LEU A 8 31.31 -0.25 -10.12
CA LEU A 8 30.51 0.78 -10.76
C LEU A 8 30.49 0.56 -12.27
N ILE A 9 29.32 0.66 -12.88
CA ILE A 9 29.11 0.48 -14.32
C ILE A 9 28.47 1.76 -14.86
N ALA A 10 29.08 2.37 -15.88
CA ALA A 10 28.48 3.49 -16.59
C ALA A 10 27.72 2.97 -17.81
N ILE A 11 26.41 3.22 -17.81
CA ILE A 11 25.46 2.79 -18.84
C ILE A 11 25.06 4.02 -19.67
N PRO A 12 25.18 3.99 -21.01
CA PRO A 12 24.67 5.07 -21.84
C PRO A 12 23.18 5.29 -21.59
N LYS A 13 22.76 6.55 -21.42
CA LYS A 13 21.36 6.91 -21.09
C LYS A 13 20.33 6.37 -22.07
N GLU A 14 20.63 6.37 -23.36
CA GLU A 14 19.73 5.79 -24.38
C GLU A 14 19.46 4.29 -24.12
N VAL A 15 20.49 3.56 -23.68
CA VAL A 15 20.37 2.14 -23.33
C VAL A 15 19.61 1.99 -22.03
N TRP A 16 19.88 2.84 -21.03
CA TRP A 16 19.13 2.86 -19.78
C TRP A 16 17.63 3.10 -19.98
N GLU A 17 17.27 4.15 -20.72
CA GLU A 17 15.88 4.50 -21.01
C GLU A 17 15.14 3.37 -21.72
N LYS A 18 15.83 2.70 -22.67
CA LYS A 18 15.27 1.61 -23.45
C LYS A 18 15.11 0.31 -22.67
N GLU A 19 16.08 -0.05 -21.82
CA GLU A 19 16.17 -1.41 -21.27
C GLU A 19 15.89 -1.50 -19.76
N PHE A 20 16.24 -0.47 -18.98
CA PHE A 20 16.28 -0.55 -17.52
C PHE A 20 15.30 0.39 -16.82
N ALA A 21 15.00 1.56 -17.40
CA ALA A 21 14.23 2.62 -16.74
C ALA A 21 12.85 2.15 -16.23
N ALA A 22 12.15 1.31 -16.99
CA ALA A 22 10.86 0.76 -16.57
C ALA A 22 10.97 -0.15 -15.32
N PHE A 23 12.06 -0.91 -15.19
CA PHE A 23 12.32 -1.73 -14.00
C PHE A 23 12.78 -0.87 -12.82
N ALA A 24 13.65 0.11 -13.07
CA ALA A 24 14.13 1.07 -12.07
C ALA A 24 12.95 1.83 -11.44
N GLN A 25 12.02 2.33 -12.26
CA GLN A 25 10.81 3.01 -11.80
C GLN A 25 9.91 2.10 -10.94
N GLN A 26 9.86 0.79 -11.21
CA GLN A 26 9.12 -0.14 -10.36
C GLN A 26 9.77 -0.33 -8.99
N ALA A 27 11.11 -0.36 -8.94
CA ALA A 27 11.86 -0.44 -7.71
C ALA A 27 11.69 0.85 -6.88
N GLU A 28 11.82 2.03 -7.49
CA GLU A 28 11.56 3.33 -6.84
C GLU A 28 10.17 3.39 -6.22
N ARG A 29 9.14 2.94 -6.96
CA ARG A 29 7.77 2.85 -6.43
C ARG A 29 7.66 1.87 -5.28
N ALA A 30 8.37 0.74 -5.30
CA ALA A 30 8.37 -0.20 -4.19
C ALA A 30 9.05 0.40 -2.95
N ALA A 31 10.19 1.07 -3.10
CA ALA A 31 10.88 1.77 -2.02
C ALA A 31 10.00 2.86 -1.39
N ALA A 32 9.39 3.73 -2.21
CA ALA A 32 8.50 4.78 -1.74
C ALA A 32 7.25 4.24 -1.00
N ARG A 33 6.77 3.05 -1.38
CA ARG A 33 5.69 2.37 -0.66
C ARG A 33 6.17 1.73 0.64
N TYR A 34 7.41 1.21 0.67
CA TYR A 34 8.00 0.65 1.88
C TYR A 34 8.27 1.72 2.94
N GLU A 35 8.76 2.90 2.57
CA GLU A 35 8.95 4.03 3.51
C GLU A 35 7.66 4.41 4.25
N LYS A 36 6.51 4.17 3.62
CA LYS A 36 5.19 4.46 4.16
C LYS A 36 4.46 3.21 4.65
N ALA A 37 5.11 2.05 4.60
CA ALA A 37 4.50 0.80 5.01
C ALA A 37 4.34 0.77 6.54
N PRO A 38 3.29 0.10 7.04
CA PRO A 38 3.12 -0.07 8.48
C PRO A 38 4.33 -0.77 9.11
N PRO A 39 4.64 -0.50 10.39
CA PRO A 39 5.65 -1.25 11.12
C PRO A 39 5.43 -2.77 10.98
N GLY A 40 6.45 -3.47 10.50
CA GLY A 40 6.43 -4.92 10.32
C GLY A 40 5.96 -5.42 8.94
N ASP A 41 5.38 -4.59 8.06
CA ASP A 41 5.08 -4.98 6.68
C ASP A 41 6.34 -4.94 5.82
N ARG A 42 6.82 -6.12 5.41
CA ARG A 42 8.04 -6.29 4.60
C ARG A 42 7.76 -6.55 3.13
N ARG A 43 6.49 -6.57 2.68
CA ARG A 43 6.17 -7.02 1.33
C ARG A 43 6.80 -6.13 0.26
N GLU A 44 6.73 -4.81 0.46
CA GLU A 44 7.34 -3.86 -0.48
C GLU A 44 8.87 -3.80 -0.36
N ALA A 45 9.44 -3.99 0.84
CA ALA A 45 10.89 -4.16 0.99
C ALA A 45 11.41 -5.38 0.22
N VAL A 46 10.77 -6.55 0.39
CA VAL A 46 11.13 -7.77 -0.34
C VAL A 46 10.97 -7.58 -1.85
N ARG A 47 9.92 -6.89 -2.29
CA ARG A 47 9.71 -6.58 -3.71
C ARG A 47 10.80 -5.64 -4.24
N TYR A 48 11.14 -4.60 -3.50
CA TYR A 48 12.22 -3.66 -3.83
C TYR A 48 13.54 -4.40 -3.97
N GLU A 49 13.93 -5.17 -2.96
CA GLU A 49 15.16 -6.00 -2.97
C GLU A 49 15.18 -6.96 -4.16
N ALA A 50 14.06 -7.62 -4.47
CA ALA A 50 13.97 -8.53 -5.62
C ALA A 50 14.14 -7.81 -6.96
N LEU A 51 13.60 -6.58 -7.10
CA LEU A 51 13.74 -5.75 -8.30
C LEU A 51 15.17 -5.23 -8.44
N CYS A 52 15.80 -4.75 -7.36
CA CYS A 52 17.21 -4.34 -7.37
C CYS A 52 18.12 -5.50 -7.78
N ARG A 53 17.94 -6.69 -7.20
CA ARG A 53 18.70 -7.89 -7.59
C ARG A 53 18.45 -8.35 -9.04
N ALA A 54 17.28 -8.05 -9.59
CA ALA A 54 16.99 -8.33 -11.00
C ALA A 54 17.72 -7.34 -11.90
N LEU A 55 17.69 -6.05 -11.55
CA LEU A 55 18.44 -4.99 -12.24
C LEU A 55 19.95 -5.23 -12.19
N GLU A 56 20.52 -5.50 -11.02
CA GLU A 56 21.94 -5.84 -10.85
C GLU A 56 22.38 -6.98 -11.78
N ARG A 57 21.60 -8.07 -11.82
CA ARG A 57 21.89 -9.22 -12.70
C ARG A 57 21.79 -8.86 -14.18
N PHE A 58 20.82 -8.05 -14.56
CA PHE A 58 20.67 -7.63 -15.94
C PHE A 58 21.79 -6.70 -16.37
N VAL A 59 22.11 -5.68 -15.57
CA VAL A 59 23.20 -4.76 -15.84
C VAL A 59 24.54 -5.50 -15.91
N SER A 60 24.80 -6.42 -14.96
CA SER A 60 26.05 -7.19 -14.95
C SER A 60 26.23 -8.01 -16.23
N ARG A 61 25.18 -8.75 -16.64
CA ARG A 61 25.21 -9.54 -17.88
C ARG A 61 25.35 -8.66 -19.12
N SER A 62 24.62 -7.55 -19.19
CA SER A 62 24.73 -6.62 -20.32
C SER A 62 26.12 -5.99 -20.39
N ALA A 63 26.76 -5.69 -19.25
CA ALA A 63 28.13 -5.18 -19.21
C ALA A 63 29.16 -6.22 -19.69
N GLU A 64 28.94 -7.51 -19.45
CA GLU A 64 29.78 -8.59 -20.01
C GLU A 64 29.64 -8.70 -21.53
N GLU A 65 28.44 -8.44 -22.06
CA GLU A 65 28.13 -8.53 -23.49
C GLU A 65 28.50 -7.26 -24.28
N ASN A 66 28.62 -6.10 -23.61
CA ASN A 66 28.87 -4.81 -24.23
C ASN A 66 30.21 -4.20 -23.77
N SER A 67 31.25 -4.38 -24.59
CA SER A 67 32.59 -3.84 -24.32
C SER A 67 32.68 -2.31 -24.27
N ASP A 68 31.66 -1.62 -24.77
CA ASP A 68 31.61 -0.17 -24.84
C ASP A 68 31.15 0.46 -23.52
N TRP A 69 30.73 -0.35 -22.53
CA TRP A 69 30.39 0.13 -21.20
C TRP A 69 31.63 0.22 -20.33
N TRP A 70 31.73 1.30 -19.56
CA TRP A 70 32.83 1.46 -18.62
C TRP A 70 32.53 0.77 -17.30
N ARG A 71 33.55 0.10 -16.76
CA ARG A 71 33.49 -0.66 -15.51
C ARG A 71 34.66 -0.27 -14.61
N TRP A 72 34.38 0.02 -13.35
CA TRP A 72 35.39 0.26 -12.33
C TRP A 72 35.14 -0.61 -11.11
N ASP A 73 36.13 -1.41 -10.75
CA ASP A 73 36.15 -2.10 -9.47
C ASP A 73 36.66 -1.12 -8.41
N LEU A 74 35.84 -0.86 -7.39
CA LEU A 74 36.08 0.21 -6.44
C LEU A 74 36.92 -0.27 -5.24
N GLY A 75 37.83 0.60 -4.81
CA GLY A 75 38.61 0.38 -3.58
C GLY A 75 37.86 0.84 -2.32
N ASP A 76 38.44 0.55 -1.15
CA ASP A 76 37.91 0.93 0.17
C ASP A 76 37.47 2.40 0.23
N GLU A 77 38.36 3.32 -0.20
CA GLU A 77 38.11 4.76 -0.07
C GLU A 77 36.96 5.21 -0.97
N SER A 78 36.91 4.73 -2.22
CA SER A 78 35.82 5.05 -3.14
C SER A 78 34.47 4.54 -2.62
N ILE A 79 34.45 3.32 -2.06
CA ILE A 79 33.24 2.74 -1.44
C ILE A 79 32.82 3.58 -0.23
N ARG A 80 33.74 3.97 0.66
CA ARG A 80 33.44 4.84 1.81
C ARG A 80 32.75 6.12 1.37
N ILE A 81 33.27 6.76 0.33
CA ILE A 81 32.70 8.04 -0.07
C ILE A 81 31.36 7.86 -0.78
N LEU A 82 31.15 6.81 -1.59
CA LEU A 82 29.82 6.47 -2.11
C LEU A 82 28.82 6.23 -0.98
N ASP A 83 29.21 5.43 -0.01
CA ASP A 83 28.43 5.06 1.17
C ASP A 83 28.07 6.29 2.04
N ALA A 84 29.01 7.21 2.25
CA ALA A 84 28.79 8.48 2.96
C ALA A 84 27.86 9.43 2.18
N ASN A 85 27.76 9.26 0.86
CA ASN A 85 26.87 10.01 -0.02
C ASN A 85 25.61 9.21 -0.41
N THR A 86 25.24 8.16 0.33
CA THR A 86 24.01 7.37 0.10
C THR A 86 22.71 8.18 0.15
N GLN A 87 22.73 9.40 0.70
CA GLN A 87 21.61 10.34 0.56
C GLN A 87 21.41 10.82 -0.90
N ILE A 88 22.48 10.81 -1.70
CA ILE A 88 22.50 11.10 -3.15
C ILE A 88 22.06 9.85 -3.93
N PHE A 89 22.53 8.66 -3.52
CA PHE A 89 22.15 7.37 -4.11
C PHE A 89 21.03 6.68 -3.31
N ARG A 90 19.77 7.10 -3.50
CA ARG A 90 18.62 6.40 -2.88
C ARG A 90 18.45 4.96 -3.37
N HIS A 91 19.07 4.63 -4.50
CA HIS A 91 19.01 3.36 -5.20
C HIS A 91 20.41 2.95 -5.67
N PRO A 92 20.62 1.69 -6.09
CA PRO A 92 21.89 1.26 -6.70
C PRO A 92 22.27 1.99 -8.01
N TRP A 93 21.54 3.03 -8.42
CA TRP A 93 21.86 3.83 -9.59
C TRP A 93 21.73 5.33 -9.31
N SER A 94 22.51 6.14 -10.03
CA SER A 94 22.38 7.59 -10.09
C SER A 94 22.20 8.05 -11.54
N LEU A 95 21.36 9.05 -11.73
CA LEU A 95 20.95 9.56 -13.03
C LEU A 95 21.96 10.55 -13.65
N SER A 96 22.99 11.00 -12.92
CA SER A 96 24.05 11.80 -13.52
C SER A 96 25.40 11.66 -12.81
N GLY A 97 26.49 11.65 -13.58
CA GLY A 97 27.86 11.74 -13.06
C GLY A 97 28.15 13.07 -12.35
N HIS A 98 27.40 14.13 -12.67
CA HIS A 98 27.54 15.43 -12.01
C HIS A 98 27.10 15.40 -10.53
N ASP A 99 26.07 14.61 -10.19
CA ASP A 99 25.63 14.42 -8.79
C ASP A 99 26.70 13.74 -7.93
N VAL A 100 27.66 13.08 -8.56
CA VAL A 100 28.77 12.34 -7.94
C VAL A 100 30.02 13.24 -7.80
N SER A 101 30.22 14.19 -8.70
CA SER A 101 31.46 15.00 -8.80
C SER A 101 31.71 16.02 -7.68
N GLY A 102 30.67 16.46 -6.96
CA GLY A 102 30.78 17.57 -6.00
C GLY A 102 31.56 17.25 -4.72
N SER A 103 31.72 15.97 -4.40
CA SER A 103 32.19 15.50 -3.08
C SER A 103 33.39 14.54 -3.16
N LEU A 104 33.96 14.29 -4.35
CA LEU A 104 34.88 13.17 -4.57
C LEU A 104 36.26 13.61 -5.11
N LYS A 105 37.33 13.22 -4.41
CA LYS A 105 38.75 13.50 -4.76
C LYS A 105 39.52 12.26 -5.24
N ASP A 106 38.81 11.21 -5.65
CA ASP A 106 39.42 9.98 -6.17
C ASP A 106 39.63 10.12 -7.69
N ASP A 107 40.76 9.64 -8.21
CA ASP A 107 41.10 9.66 -9.64
C ASP A 107 40.06 8.90 -10.48
N ILE A 108 39.49 7.82 -9.95
CA ILE A 108 38.42 7.05 -10.60
C ILE A 108 37.14 7.90 -10.74
N LEU A 109 36.79 8.64 -9.68
CA LEU A 109 35.58 9.44 -9.61
C LEU A 109 35.71 10.75 -10.38
N THR A 110 36.94 11.26 -10.51
CA THR A 110 37.28 12.37 -11.43
C THR A 110 37.08 11.94 -12.88
N GLY A 111 37.53 10.73 -13.25
CA GLY A 111 37.28 10.18 -14.58
C GLY A 111 35.78 10.02 -14.90
N ILE A 112 34.96 9.70 -13.90
CA ILE A 112 33.49 9.62 -14.00
C ILE A 112 32.85 11.01 -14.13
N ALA A 113 33.38 12.02 -13.43
CA ALA A 113 32.90 13.41 -13.52
C ALA A 113 33.17 14.02 -14.91
N ASP A 114 34.23 13.57 -15.58
CA ASP A 114 34.60 13.99 -16.93
C ASP A 114 33.84 13.22 -18.03
N MET A 115 33.06 12.20 -17.67
CA MET A 115 32.20 11.51 -18.63
C MET A 115 31.05 12.40 -19.07
N ASP A 116 30.64 12.22 -20.33
CA ASP A 116 29.52 12.94 -20.91
C ASP A 116 28.28 12.83 -20.01
N SER A 117 27.55 13.92 -19.83
CA SER A 117 26.45 14.06 -18.85
C SER A 117 25.27 13.09 -19.04
N ASP A 118 25.33 12.27 -20.08
CA ASP A 118 24.32 11.30 -20.49
C ASP A 118 24.68 9.84 -20.15
N ALA A 119 25.54 9.59 -19.14
CA ALA A 119 25.74 8.25 -18.58
C ALA A 119 25.03 8.08 -17.23
N ILE A 120 24.38 6.93 -17.05
CA ILE A 120 23.78 6.48 -15.79
C ILE A 120 24.78 5.60 -15.08
N LEU A 121 25.07 5.90 -13.81
CA LEU A 121 25.99 5.11 -13.01
C LEU A 121 25.19 4.07 -12.23
N PHE A 122 25.60 2.81 -12.30
CA PHE A 122 24.97 1.70 -11.61
C PHE A 122 26.00 0.96 -10.74
N GLU A 123 25.71 0.85 -9.46
CA GLU A 123 26.49 0.12 -8.47
C GLU A 123 26.06 -1.35 -8.41
N VAL A 124 27.01 -2.25 -8.61
CA VAL A 124 26.84 -3.71 -8.47
C VAL A 124 27.67 -4.20 -7.30
N ARG A 125 27.04 -4.90 -6.35
CA ARG A 125 27.72 -5.53 -5.21
C ARG A 125 27.81 -7.04 -5.39
N HIS A 126 29.03 -7.55 -5.47
CA HIS A 126 29.35 -8.96 -5.64
C HIS A 126 29.59 -9.62 -4.27
N ALA A 127 28.52 -10.07 -3.62
CA ALA A 127 28.53 -10.57 -2.24
C ALA A 127 29.47 -11.78 -1.96
N PHE A 128 29.93 -12.48 -3.00
CA PHE A 128 30.81 -13.66 -2.89
C PHE A 128 32.21 -13.44 -3.46
N GLU A 129 32.47 -12.28 -4.06
CA GLU A 129 33.78 -11.93 -4.62
C GLU A 129 34.52 -11.07 -3.61
N ARG A 130 35.82 -11.34 -3.42
CA ARG A 130 36.63 -10.61 -2.45
C ARG A 130 36.79 -9.15 -2.88
N GLY A 131 36.16 -8.22 -2.16
CA GLY A 131 36.47 -6.79 -2.19
C GLY A 131 36.33 -6.07 -0.85
N THR A 132 36.52 -4.78 -0.86
CA THR A 132 36.81 -4.00 0.34
C THR A 132 35.53 -3.38 0.92
N THR A 133 34.77 -4.13 1.72
CA THR A 133 33.56 -3.58 2.37
C THR A 133 33.94 -2.74 3.57
N VAL A 134 33.46 -1.51 3.59
CA VAL A 134 33.52 -0.63 4.75
C VAL A 134 32.68 -1.26 5.86
N ILE A 135 33.35 -1.67 6.94
CA ILE A 135 32.66 -1.93 8.19
C ILE A 135 32.14 -0.56 8.66
N MET A 136 30.89 -0.23 8.33
CA MET A 136 30.25 0.98 8.80
C MET A 136 30.09 0.93 10.32
N GLU A 137 31.12 1.35 11.05
CA GLU A 137 31.02 1.68 12.48
C GLU A 137 30.06 2.88 12.69
N GLU A 138 29.74 3.65 11.65
CA GLU A 138 28.95 4.91 11.72
C GLU A 138 27.42 4.76 11.58
N LEU A 139 26.87 3.64 11.09
CA LEU A 139 25.40 3.39 11.10
C LEU A 139 24.87 2.89 12.44
N SER A 140 25.80 2.71 13.35
CA SER A 140 25.54 2.39 14.72
C SER A 140 25.13 3.70 15.41
N GLY A 141 24.03 3.73 16.16
CA GLY A 141 23.70 4.94 16.94
C GLY A 141 24.84 5.33 17.88
N GLU A 142 24.71 6.39 18.70
CA GLU A 142 25.74 6.83 19.67
C GLU A 142 26.36 5.68 20.53
N ASP A 143 25.68 4.52 20.58
CA ASP A 143 26.06 3.31 21.31
C ASP A 143 26.68 2.16 20.48
N GLY A 144 26.96 2.29 19.17
CA GLY A 144 27.49 1.14 18.43
C GLY A 144 26.42 0.12 17.99
N ARG A 145 25.12 0.45 18.09
CA ARG A 145 24.02 -0.49 17.83
C ARG A 145 23.18 -0.10 16.62
N LEU A 146 23.04 -1.02 15.67
CA LEU A 146 22.09 -0.93 14.57
C LEU A 146 20.67 -0.74 15.12
N SER A 147 19.91 0.19 14.55
CA SER A 147 18.47 0.36 14.82
C SER A 147 17.79 -0.99 14.70
N ARG A 148 17.13 -1.46 15.77
CA ARG A 148 16.42 -2.72 15.73
C ARG A 148 15.37 -2.65 14.62
N PRO A 149 15.25 -3.67 13.75
CA PRO A 149 14.19 -3.70 12.78
C PRO A 149 12.84 -3.56 13.50
N PRO A 150 11.85 -2.89 12.88
CA PRO A 150 10.54 -2.72 13.48
C PRO A 150 9.95 -4.07 13.88
N GLU A 151 9.25 -4.09 15.01
CA GLU A 151 8.64 -5.31 15.52
C GLU A 151 7.60 -5.82 14.51
N VAL A 152 7.73 -7.09 14.12
CA VAL A 152 6.82 -7.71 13.17
C VAL A 152 5.58 -8.17 13.92
N TRP A 153 4.40 -7.73 13.49
CA TRP A 153 3.14 -8.25 14.02
C TRP A 153 3.08 -9.77 13.89
N LYS A 154 2.71 -10.46 14.97
CA LYS A 154 2.62 -11.91 15.02
C LYS A 154 1.18 -12.31 15.28
N ALA A 155 0.65 -13.17 14.41
CA ALA A 155 -0.69 -13.71 14.59
C ALA A 155 -0.81 -14.44 15.94
N PRO A 156 -1.95 -14.30 16.64
CA PRO A 156 -2.25 -15.10 17.81
C PRO A 156 -2.13 -16.59 17.50
N LYS A 157 -1.62 -17.39 18.45
CA LYS A 157 -1.49 -18.86 18.27
C LYS A 157 -2.81 -19.56 17.96
N THR A 158 -3.93 -18.91 18.28
CA THR A 158 -5.30 -19.38 18.01
C THR A 158 -5.74 -19.17 16.56
N ALA A 159 -5.12 -18.23 15.83
CA ALA A 159 -5.45 -17.94 14.44
C ALA A 159 -4.88 -19.01 13.50
N LYS A 160 -5.72 -19.95 13.09
CA LYS A 160 -5.34 -21.03 12.17
C LYS A 160 -5.60 -20.62 10.72
N GLY A 161 -4.52 -20.32 9.99
CA GLY A 161 -4.57 -20.01 8.55
C GLY A 161 -4.59 -18.51 8.23
N VAL A 162 -4.41 -18.20 6.94
CA VAL A 162 -4.23 -16.82 6.45
C VAL A 162 -5.44 -15.94 6.74
N PHE A 163 -6.66 -16.46 6.51
CA PHE A 163 -7.89 -15.70 6.76
C PHE A 163 -8.03 -15.30 8.23
N ALA A 164 -7.86 -16.25 9.16
CA ALA A 164 -7.95 -15.97 10.59
C ALA A 164 -6.85 -15.01 11.07
N ALA A 165 -5.65 -15.07 10.48
CA ALA A 165 -4.59 -14.12 10.79
C ALA A 165 -4.91 -12.70 10.29
N ILE A 166 -5.47 -12.57 9.08
CA ILE A 166 -5.92 -11.26 8.55
C ILE A 166 -7.03 -10.69 9.43
N GLU A 167 -7.99 -11.51 9.84
CA GLU A 167 -9.07 -11.09 10.74
C GLU A 167 -8.55 -10.63 12.09
N ALA A 168 -7.67 -11.41 12.72
CA ALA A 168 -7.06 -11.03 13.99
C ALA A 168 -6.29 -9.70 13.89
N ARG A 169 -5.46 -9.54 12.84
CA ARG A 169 -4.73 -8.30 12.60
C ARG A 169 -5.65 -7.10 12.43
N TRP A 170 -6.72 -7.27 11.65
CA TRP A 170 -7.69 -6.21 11.40
C TRP A 170 -8.42 -5.80 12.69
N ARG A 171 -8.80 -6.78 13.51
CA ARG A 171 -9.40 -6.53 14.82
C ARG A 171 -8.44 -5.81 15.77
N ASP A 172 -7.17 -6.23 15.86
CA ASP A 172 -6.15 -5.54 16.68
C ASP A 172 -6.01 -4.05 16.28
N GLN A 173 -6.03 -3.76 14.97
CA GLN A 173 -5.98 -2.37 14.48
C GLN A 173 -7.21 -1.56 14.86
N LEU A 174 -8.40 -2.15 14.79
CA LEU A 174 -9.64 -1.50 15.20
C LEU A 174 -9.67 -1.24 16.71
N GLU A 175 -9.22 -2.20 17.52
CA GLU A 175 -9.10 -2.08 18.98
C GLU A 175 -8.12 -0.98 19.38
N ALA A 176 -6.94 -0.94 18.74
CA ALA A 176 -5.95 0.11 18.89
C ALA A 176 -6.54 1.49 18.55
N ALA A 177 -7.15 1.61 17.37
CA ALA A 177 -7.74 2.87 16.92
C ALA A 177 -8.82 3.39 17.88
N VAL A 178 -9.70 2.53 18.42
CA VAL A 178 -10.71 2.97 19.39
C VAL A 178 -10.17 3.20 20.82
N ALA A 179 -8.96 2.76 21.11
CA ALA A 179 -8.23 3.14 22.31
C ALA A 179 -7.62 4.56 22.19
N ASP A 180 -7.76 5.21 21.02
CA ASP A 180 -7.24 6.56 20.70
C ASP A 180 -5.72 6.66 20.87
N ASP A 181 -5.01 5.59 20.51
CA ASP A 181 -3.55 5.50 20.56
C ASP A 181 -2.85 6.12 19.33
N GLY A 182 -3.63 6.68 18.39
CA GLY A 182 -3.14 7.23 17.13
C GLY A 182 -2.81 6.19 16.05
N SER A 183 -3.07 4.90 16.31
CA SER A 183 -2.84 3.81 15.37
C SER A 183 -3.78 3.91 14.16
N PRO A 184 -3.23 3.83 12.93
CA PRO A 184 -4.04 3.90 11.72
C PRO A 184 -4.70 2.54 11.42
N LEU A 185 -5.89 2.60 10.85
CA LEU A 185 -6.50 1.48 10.15
C LEU A 185 -5.78 1.28 8.81
N ILE A 186 -5.34 0.05 8.53
CA ILE A 186 -4.72 -0.31 7.26
C ILE A 186 -5.58 -1.36 6.56
N PRO A 187 -6.56 -0.95 5.74
CA PRO A 187 -7.52 -1.86 5.12
C PRO A 187 -6.91 -2.71 4.01
N SER A 188 -5.71 -2.38 3.53
CA SER A 188 -5.07 -3.04 2.39
C SER A 188 -4.79 -4.53 2.64
N GLY A 189 -5.29 -5.39 1.76
CA GLY A 189 -5.17 -6.84 1.89
C GLY A 189 -6.11 -7.46 2.93
N VAL A 190 -7.08 -6.71 3.45
CA VAL A 190 -8.16 -7.23 4.28
C VAL A 190 -9.29 -7.71 3.36
N ASN A 191 -9.79 -8.93 3.58
CA ASN A 191 -10.91 -9.46 2.82
C ASN A 191 -12.17 -8.59 3.04
N ASN A 192 -12.98 -8.38 2.01
CA ASN A 192 -14.20 -7.56 2.04
C ASN A 192 -15.15 -7.87 3.21
N GLN A 193 -15.37 -9.16 3.50
CA GLN A 193 -16.18 -9.59 4.63
C GLN A 193 -15.54 -9.14 5.94
N VAL A 194 -14.27 -9.48 6.16
CA VAL A 194 -13.52 -9.09 7.36
C VAL A 194 -13.50 -7.57 7.54
N LEU A 195 -13.27 -6.84 6.45
CA LEU A 195 -13.18 -5.38 6.43
C LEU A 195 -14.50 -4.76 6.86
N SER A 196 -15.59 -5.04 6.15
CA SER A 196 -16.88 -4.40 6.41
C SER A 196 -17.56 -4.91 7.68
N GLU A 197 -17.40 -6.18 8.05
CA GLU A 197 -17.92 -6.70 9.32
C GLU A 197 -17.17 -6.14 10.52
N GLY A 198 -15.84 -6.01 10.43
CA GLY A 198 -15.03 -5.37 11.45
C GLY A 198 -15.37 -3.88 11.61
N LEU A 199 -15.50 -3.15 10.49
CA LEU A 199 -15.95 -1.75 10.53
C LEU A 199 -17.32 -1.63 11.18
N ARG A 200 -18.29 -2.49 10.81
CA ARG A 200 -19.63 -2.47 11.39
C ARG A 200 -19.60 -2.64 12.91
N GLU A 201 -18.85 -3.63 13.38
CA GLU A 201 -18.69 -3.94 14.80
C GLU A 201 -18.19 -2.72 15.58
N PHE A 202 -17.14 -2.05 15.09
CA PHE A 202 -16.49 -0.95 15.80
C PHE A 202 -17.13 0.42 15.55
N VAL A 203 -17.96 0.57 14.50
CA VAL A 203 -18.82 1.74 14.31
C VAL A 203 -19.97 1.77 15.33
N SER A 204 -20.44 0.60 15.73
CA SER A 204 -21.49 0.48 16.75
C SER A 204 -20.97 0.95 18.11
N ALA A 205 -21.69 1.88 18.73
CA ALA A 205 -21.38 2.51 19.99
C ALA A 205 -22.24 1.89 21.10
N GLU A 206 -21.59 1.46 22.18
CA GLU A 206 -22.28 1.16 23.42
C GLU A 206 -22.69 2.45 24.16
N PRO A 207 -23.69 2.38 25.05
CA PRO A 207 -24.03 3.51 25.91
C PRO A 207 -22.78 4.05 26.63
N LYS A 208 -22.54 5.37 26.54
CA LYS A 208 -21.43 6.12 27.17
C LYS A 208 -20.06 6.02 26.48
N GLN A 209 -19.92 5.26 25.40
CA GLN A 209 -18.72 5.33 24.56
C GLN A 209 -18.70 6.64 23.77
N LYS A 210 -17.51 7.22 23.61
CA LYS A 210 -17.31 8.42 22.78
C LYS A 210 -16.94 8.01 21.35
N PRO A 211 -17.42 8.73 20.32
CA PRO A 211 -16.94 8.55 18.95
C PRO A 211 -15.44 8.78 18.84
N VAL A 212 -14.78 8.04 17.95
CA VAL A 212 -13.36 8.16 17.63
C VAL A 212 -13.20 8.28 16.13
N ASN A 213 -12.40 9.24 15.68
CA ASN A 213 -12.08 9.42 14.27
C ASN A 213 -10.76 8.71 13.95
N ALA A 214 -10.86 7.45 13.54
CA ALA A 214 -9.70 6.62 13.28
C ALA A 214 -8.99 7.04 11.98
N ARG A 215 -7.66 7.15 12.02
CA ARG A 215 -6.85 7.41 10.83
C ARG A 215 -6.96 6.23 9.86
N VAL A 216 -6.92 6.48 8.56
CA VAL A 216 -6.95 5.41 7.54
C VAL A 216 -5.76 5.60 6.60
N ILE A 217 -4.84 4.65 6.59
CA ILE A 217 -3.64 4.68 5.75
C ILE A 217 -3.66 3.48 4.81
N TYR A 218 -3.51 3.75 3.52
CA TYR A 218 -3.43 2.72 2.50
C TYR A 218 -2.00 2.25 2.28
N ARG A 219 -1.84 1.10 1.60
CA ARG A 219 -0.52 0.51 1.31
C ARG A 219 0.40 1.37 0.43
N ASP A 220 -0.15 2.31 -0.33
CA ASP A 220 0.64 3.30 -1.07
C ASP A 220 1.10 4.48 -0.18
N GLY A 221 0.76 4.43 1.10
CA GLY A 221 1.03 5.44 2.11
C GLY A 221 0.17 6.69 2.00
N SER A 222 -0.83 6.69 1.13
CA SER A 222 -1.83 7.75 1.11
C SER A 222 -2.74 7.62 2.33
N GLU A 223 -3.04 8.76 2.95
CA GLU A 223 -3.93 8.85 4.11
C GLU A 223 -5.28 9.43 3.66
N ALA A 224 -6.36 8.73 3.95
CA ALA A 224 -7.71 9.22 3.70
C ALA A 224 -8.22 10.06 4.88
N ASP A 225 -9.37 10.70 4.67
CA ASP A 225 -10.13 11.29 5.77
C ASP A 225 -10.35 10.23 6.88
N PRO A 226 -10.48 10.64 8.15
CA PRO A 226 -10.70 9.68 9.23
C PRO A 226 -12.00 8.88 9.07
N PHE A 227 -12.04 7.69 9.64
CA PHE A 227 -13.23 6.85 9.68
C PHE A 227 -13.90 6.95 11.06
N PRO A 228 -15.20 7.28 11.13
CA PRO A 228 -15.90 7.45 12.41
C PRO A 228 -16.24 6.10 13.05
N LEU A 229 -15.54 5.74 14.13
CA LEU A 229 -15.82 4.59 14.98
C LEU A 229 -16.63 5.01 16.21
N ARG A 230 -17.35 4.06 16.83
CA ARG A 230 -18.26 4.28 17.98
C ARG A 230 -19.23 5.45 17.73
N ALA A 231 -19.71 5.55 16.51
CA ALA A 231 -20.51 6.67 16.04
C ALA A 231 -22.01 6.36 15.97
N LEU A 232 -22.39 5.12 15.69
CA LEU A 232 -23.78 4.73 15.47
C LEU A 232 -24.31 3.79 16.55
N ARG A 233 -25.63 3.71 16.70
CA ARG A 233 -26.27 2.59 17.40
C ARG A 233 -26.91 1.69 16.37
N LEU A 234 -26.16 0.69 15.92
CA LEU A 234 -26.62 -0.24 14.91
C LEU A 234 -27.58 -1.25 15.51
N LYS A 235 -28.52 -1.73 14.70
CA LYS A 235 -29.43 -2.82 15.05
C LYS A 235 -29.34 -3.95 14.04
N GLU A 236 -29.76 -5.13 14.48
CA GLU A 236 -30.13 -6.19 13.56
C GLU A 236 -31.41 -5.79 12.83
N SER A 237 -31.52 -6.18 11.55
CA SER A 237 -32.54 -5.70 10.61
C SER A 237 -33.97 -5.87 11.13
N SER A 238 -34.84 -4.93 10.74
CA SER A 238 -36.30 -5.06 10.88
C SER A 238 -37.02 -5.09 9.52
N ALA A 239 -36.27 -5.20 8.42
CA ALA A 239 -36.66 -4.87 7.05
C ALA A 239 -37.60 -5.87 6.36
N ASN A 240 -38.54 -6.47 7.08
CA ASN A 240 -39.51 -7.39 6.46
C ASN A 240 -40.42 -6.71 5.42
N ASN A 241 -40.41 -5.38 5.28
CA ASN A 241 -41.29 -4.63 4.38
C ASN A 241 -40.64 -3.45 3.61
N LEU A 242 -39.32 -3.28 3.63
CA LEU A 242 -38.69 -2.19 2.87
C LEU A 242 -38.57 -2.56 1.38
N PRO A 243 -38.78 -1.61 0.44
CA PRO A 243 -38.34 -1.79 -0.93
C PRO A 243 -36.87 -2.20 -0.98
N ILE A 244 -36.53 -3.16 -1.82
CA ILE A 244 -35.16 -3.69 -1.96
C ILE A 244 -34.58 -3.21 -3.27
N LEU A 245 -33.38 -2.62 -3.21
CA LEU A 245 -32.56 -2.32 -4.38
C LEU A 245 -31.25 -3.11 -4.27
N ARG A 246 -31.01 -4.00 -5.23
CA ARG A 246 -29.79 -4.81 -5.32
C ARG A 246 -28.77 -4.06 -6.16
N VAL A 247 -27.60 -3.80 -5.61
CA VAL A 247 -26.55 -3.09 -6.32
C VAL A 247 -25.22 -3.82 -6.21
N SER A 248 -24.48 -3.89 -7.30
CA SER A 248 -23.04 -4.16 -7.22
C SER A 248 -22.32 -2.92 -6.72
N LEU A 249 -21.33 -3.05 -5.84
CA LEU A 249 -20.52 -1.89 -5.43
C LEU A 249 -19.80 -1.27 -6.63
N MET A 250 -19.29 -2.08 -7.55
CA MET A 250 -18.62 -1.63 -8.78
C MET A 250 -19.03 -2.46 -9.99
N SER A 251 -19.30 -1.80 -11.12
CA SER A 251 -19.70 -2.44 -12.39
C SER A 251 -18.63 -3.36 -12.99
N MET A 252 -18.99 -4.43 -13.71
CA MET A 252 -18.06 -5.22 -14.54
C MET A 252 -16.84 -5.82 -13.81
N ARG A 253 -16.92 -6.01 -12.49
CA ARG A 253 -15.89 -6.73 -11.72
C ARG A 253 -16.14 -8.23 -11.68
N HIS A 254 -17.41 -8.61 -11.76
CA HIS A 254 -17.92 -9.99 -11.75
C HIS A 254 -19.09 -10.04 -12.74
N PRO A 255 -18.88 -10.39 -14.03
CA PRO A 255 -19.94 -10.43 -15.04
C PRO A 255 -21.14 -11.30 -14.63
N GLU A 256 -20.90 -12.35 -13.86
CA GLU A 256 -21.90 -13.22 -13.25
C GLU A 256 -22.87 -12.43 -12.33
N MET A 257 -22.31 -11.54 -11.51
CA MET A 257 -23.05 -10.68 -10.57
C MET A 257 -23.92 -9.66 -11.29
N ASP A 258 -23.48 -9.16 -12.46
CA ASP A 258 -24.18 -8.13 -13.22
C ASP A 258 -25.58 -8.61 -13.67
N THR A 259 -25.83 -9.92 -13.71
CA THR A 259 -27.15 -10.50 -14.00
C THR A 259 -28.09 -10.58 -12.77
N THR A 260 -27.56 -10.38 -11.57
CA THR A 260 -28.26 -10.57 -10.28
C THR A 260 -28.61 -9.26 -9.56
N VAL A 261 -28.00 -8.16 -9.99
CA VAL A 261 -28.16 -6.83 -9.41
C VAL A 261 -29.01 -5.93 -10.33
N ASP A 262 -29.73 -4.98 -9.73
CA ASP A 262 -30.57 -4.03 -10.46
C ASP A 262 -29.73 -2.89 -11.05
N ALA A 263 -28.60 -2.55 -10.42
CA ALA A 263 -27.70 -1.49 -10.84
C ALA A 263 -26.28 -1.66 -10.31
N ALA A 264 -25.36 -0.81 -10.78
CA ALA A 264 -24.05 -0.63 -10.19
C ALA A 264 -23.97 0.70 -9.42
N TRP A 265 -23.54 0.64 -8.16
CA TRP A 265 -23.35 1.82 -7.31
C TRP A 265 -22.27 2.74 -7.88
N LEU A 266 -21.14 2.15 -8.31
CA LEU A 266 -20.01 2.85 -8.90
C LEU A 266 -19.69 2.31 -10.29
N ARG A 267 -19.25 3.19 -11.19
CA ARG A 267 -18.65 2.79 -12.48
C ARG A 267 -17.18 2.44 -12.29
N ASN A 268 -16.80 1.23 -12.70
CA ASN A 268 -15.43 0.74 -12.57
C ASN A 268 -14.39 1.62 -13.27
N GLY A 269 -14.73 2.21 -14.43
CA GLY A 269 -13.86 3.13 -15.15
C GLY A 269 -13.53 4.41 -14.39
N HIS A 270 -14.39 4.85 -13.47
CA HIS A 270 -14.13 6.03 -12.62
C HIS A 270 -13.36 5.68 -11.35
N VAL A 271 -13.54 4.46 -10.83
CA VAL A 271 -12.91 4.03 -9.59
C VAL A 271 -11.49 3.51 -9.84
N SER A 272 -11.26 2.80 -10.95
CA SER A 272 -10.00 2.13 -11.27
C SER A 272 -8.97 3.02 -11.97
N LEU A 273 -9.09 4.34 -11.84
CA LEU A 273 -8.10 5.28 -12.34
C LEU A 273 -6.80 5.15 -11.54
N SER A 274 -5.66 5.34 -12.21
CA SER A 274 -4.36 5.35 -11.53
C SER A 274 -4.23 6.63 -10.69
N ARG A 275 -4.53 6.52 -9.40
CA ARG A 275 -4.39 7.58 -8.40
C ARG A 275 -4.15 6.97 -7.02
N PRO A 276 -3.69 7.77 -6.03
CA PRO A 276 -3.59 7.32 -4.65
C PRO A 276 -4.89 6.68 -4.14
N ALA A 277 -4.77 5.64 -3.32
CA ALA A 277 -5.90 4.92 -2.77
C ALA A 277 -6.81 5.83 -1.93
N ALA A 278 -6.24 6.78 -1.18
CA ALA A 278 -7.00 7.80 -0.45
C ALA A 278 -7.85 8.71 -1.36
N GLU A 279 -7.38 9.02 -2.57
CA GLU A 279 -8.18 9.78 -3.54
C GLU A 279 -9.33 8.95 -4.12
N THR A 280 -9.09 7.65 -4.35
CA THR A 280 -10.16 6.73 -4.78
C THR A 280 -11.21 6.58 -3.70
N ASP A 281 -10.78 6.41 -2.45
CA ASP A 281 -11.66 6.43 -1.29
C ASP A 281 -12.50 7.72 -1.26
N GLN A 282 -11.84 8.89 -1.31
CA GLN A 282 -12.54 10.17 -1.21
C GLN A 282 -13.53 10.40 -2.37
N PHE A 283 -13.20 9.92 -3.57
CA PHE A 283 -14.12 9.89 -4.70
C PHE A 283 -15.36 9.05 -4.37
N VAL A 284 -15.17 7.81 -3.90
CA VAL A 284 -16.27 6.90 -3.56
C VAL A 284 -17.12 7.44 -2.41
N TYR A 285 -16.50 8.03 -1.39
CA TYR A 285 -17.21 8.70 -0.30
C TYR A 285 -18.14 9.81 -0.82
N LYS A 286 -17.62 10.75 -1.62
CA LYS A 286 -18.41 11.87 -2.15
C LYS A 286 -19.55 11.40 -3.05
N THR A 287 -19.27 10.46 -3.96
CA THR A 287 -20.30 9.88 -4.85
C THR A 287 -21.39 9.17 -4.05
N SER A 288 -21.01 8.35 -3.07
CA SER A 288 -21.96 7.61 -2.22
C SER A 288 -22.79 8.55 -1.35
N ARG A 289 -22.21 9.62 -0.79
CA ARG A 289 -22.96 10.62 -0.01
C ARG A 289 -24.08 11.27 -0.83
N THR A 290 -23.81 11.61 -2.08
CA THR A 290 -24.80 12.18 -2.99
C THR A 290 -25.91 11.18 -3.29
N GLN A 291 -25.55 9.96 -3.71
CA GLN A 291 -26.51 8.90 -4.04
C GLN A 291 -27.39 8.49 -2.85
N LEU A 292 -26.80 8.34 -1.66
CA LEU A 292 -27.55 8.01 -0.44
C LEU A 292 -28.56 9.09 -0.06
N ARG A 293 -28.20 10.37 -0.23
CA ARG A 293 -29.11 11.50 0.03
C ARG A 293 -30.29 11.48 -0.95
N GLU A 294 -30.02 11.36 -2.24
CA GLU A 294 -31.05 11.29 -3.29
C GLU A 294 -32.00 10.11 -3.04
N LEU A 295 -31.44 8.95 -2.68
CA LEU A 295 -32.23 7.75 -2.40
C LEU A 295 -33.12 7.91 -1.16
N ALA A 296 -32.61 8.56 -0.10
CA ALA A 296 -33.38 8.81 1.13
C ALA A 296 -34.54 9.80 0.92
N GLU A 297 -34.48 10.66 -0.10
CA GLU A 297 -35.58 11.57 -0.47
C GLU A 297 -36.79 10.82 -1.06
N GLU A 298 -36.57 9.64 -1.65
CA GLU A 298 -37.63 8.79 -2.22
C GLU A 298 -38.32 7.89 -1.17
N GLY A 299 -37.75 7.80 0.03
CA GLY A 299 -38.27 7.00 1.14
C GLY A 299 -37.26 6.01 1.70
N CYS A 300 -37.69 5.19 2.66
CA CYS A 300 -36.81 4.20 3.28
C CYS A 300 -36.63 2.97 2.37
N VAL A 301 -35.39 2.55 2.17
CA VAL A 301 -35.03 1.46 1.26
C VAL A 301 -33.94 0.56 1.87
N CYS A 302 -33.99 -0.73 1.52
CA CYS A 302 -32.94 -1.69 1.81
C CYS A 302 -32.02 -1.82 0.58
N LEU A 303 -30.77 -1.38 0.73
CA LEU A 303 -29.70 -1.54 -0.24
C LEU A 303 -28.97 -2.86 0.01
N ARG A 304 -29.12 -3.83 -0.90
CA ARG A 304 -28.30 -5.05 -0.89
C ARG A 304 -27.07 -4.82 -1.75
N VAL A 305 -25.91 -4.68 -1.11
CA VAL A 305 -24.66 -4.26 -1.75
C VAL A 305 -23.74 -5.45 -1.94
N TYR A 306 -23.62 -5.92 -3.18
CA TYR A 306 -22.71 -6.98 -3.56
C TYR A 306 -21.30 -6.40 -3.68
N GLN A 307 -20.43 -6.75 -2.74
CA GLN A 307 -19.12 -6.13 -2.61
C GLN A 307 -18.09 -6.74 -3.56
N THR A 308 -17.28 -5.87 -4.15
CA THR A 308 -16.18 -6.24 -5.05
C THR A 308 -14.84 -5.82 -4.45
N GLY A 309 -13.75 -6.55 -4.74
CA GLY A 309 -12.48 -6.51 -3.99
C GLY A 309 -11.60 -5.27 -4.17
N LEU A 310 -12.11 -4.06 -3.96
CA LEU A 310 -11.31 -2.84 -3.91
C LEU A 310 -11.50 -2.13 -2.57
N GLU A 311 -10.54 -2.28 -1.67
CA GLU A 311 -10.60 -1.81 -0.30
C GLU A 311 -10.89 -0.31 -0.16
N PRO A 312 -10.26 0.63 -0.92
CA PRO A 312 -10.60 2.04 -0.81
C PRO A 312 -12.06 2.36 -1.20
N ALA A 313 -12.66 1.59 -2.12
CA ALA A 313 -14.06 1.76 -2.44
C ALA A 313 -14.97 1.27 -1.30
N VAL A 314 -14.63 0.15 -0.67
CA VAL A 314 -15.38 -0.37 0.49
C VAL A 314 -15.32 0.63 1.65
N VAL A 315 -14.13 1.12 2.01
CA VAL A 315 -13.97 2.07 3.12
C VAL A 315 -14.70 3.39 2.84
N GLY A 316 -14.52 3.99 1.66
CA GLY A 316 -15.20 5.24 1.30
C GLY A 316 -16.72 5.11 1.28
N PHE A 317 -17.23 3.97 0.79
CA PHE A 317 -18.66 3.68 0.81
C PHE A 317 -19.19 3.57 2.24
N TYR A 318 -18.57 2.78 3.12
CA TYR A 318 -19.05 2.61 4.50
C TYR A 318 -18.86 3.84 5.37
N ARG A 319 -17.87 4.71 5.09
CA ARG A 319 -17.80 6.02 5.71
C ARG A 319 -19.02 6.86 5.33
N ALA A 320 -19.36 6.89 4.03
CA ALA A 320 -20.53 7.63 3.55
C ALA A 320 -21.83 7.12 4.16
N VAL A 321 -21.99 5.80 4.28
CA VAL A 321 -23.12 5.15 4.98
C VAL A 321 -23.15 5.55 6.45
N THR A 322 -22.01 5.52 7.14
CA THR A 322 -21.93 5.85 8.57
C THR A 322 -22.37 7.29 8.83
N GLU A 323 -21.83 8.24 8.08
CA GLU A 323 -22.21 9.65 8.20
C GLU A 323 -23.63 9.93 7.72
N HIS A 324 -24.16 9.14 6.77
CA HIS A 324 -25.56 9.24 6.36
C HIS A 324 -26.49 8.82 7.48
N LEU A 325 -26.25 7.66 8.09
CA LEU A 325 -27.06 7.16 9.20
C LEU A 325 -26.92 8.00 10.48
N LEU A 326 -25.80 8.70 10.66
CA LEU A 326 -25.64 9.72 11.71
C LEU A 326 -26.57 10.92 11.46
N ALA A 327 -26.60 11.42 10.23
CA ALA A 327 -27.36 12.62 9.86
C ALA A 327 -28.87 12.33 9.71
N GLN A 328 -29.22 11.14 9.22
CA GLN A 328 -30.59 10.73 8.92
C GLN A 328 -30.81 9.29 9.44
N PRO A 329 -31.08 9.10 10.74
CA PRO A 329 -31.33 7.77 11.27
C PRO A 329 -32.58 7.13 10.65
N ALA A 330 -32.54 5.82 10.41
CA ALA A 330 -33.62 5.04 9.77
C ALA A 330 -33.99 5.45 8.34
N SER A 331 -33.18 6.24 7.65
CA SER A 331 -33.44 6.60 6.25
C SER A 331 -33.18 5.44 5.30
N ILE A 332 -32.19 4.60 5.59
CA ILE A 332 -31.76 3.48 4.75
C ILE A 332 -31.34 2.30 5.62
N GLU A 333 -31.34 1.12 5.01
CA GLU A 333 -30.66 -0.07 5.53
C GLU A 333 -29.68 -0.57 4.46
N VAL A 334 -28.43 -0.84 4.84
CA VAL A 334 -27.43 -1.38 3.91
C VAL A 334 -27.01 -2.79 4.34
N VAL A 335 -27.22 -3.77 3.48
CA VAL A 335 -26.87 -5.17 3.72
C VAL A 335 -25.77 -5.60 2.76
N PRO A 336 -24.54 -5.86 3.23
CA PRO A 336 -23.49 -6.38 2.37
C PRO A 336 -23.77 -7.82 1.92
N PHE A 337 -23.40 -8.12 0.68
CA PHE A 337 -23.34 -9.48 0.14
C PHE A 337 -21.89 -9.77 -0.28
N TYR A 338 -21.37 -10.90 0.16
CA TYR A 338 -19.98 -11.32 -0.05
C TYR A 338 -19.93 -12.53 -0.96
N HIS A 339 -18.98 -12.54 -1.90
CA HIS A 339 -18.78 -13.67 -2.80
C HIS A 339 -18.02 -14.80 -2.09
N ASP A 340 -18.60 -16.01 -2.08
CA ASP A 340 -17.91 -17.24 -1.72
C ASP A 340 -17.47 -17.99 -2.99
N SER A 341 -16.17 -17.89 -3.28
CA SER A 341 -15.54 -18.57 -4.42
C SER A 341 -15.65 -20.10 -4.41
N ARG A 342 -15.94 -20.73 -3.27
CA ARG A 342 -16.06 -22.19 -3.17
C ARG A 342 -17.41 -22.69 -3.64
N GLU A 343 -18.44 -21.92 -3.35
CA GLU A 343 -19.83 -22.24 -3.66
C GLU A 343 -20.35 -21.49 -4.88
N ASP A 344 -19.55 -20.57 -5.44
CA ASP A 344 -19.93 -19.66 -6.53
C ASP A 344 -21.24 -18.93 -6.18
N SER A 345 -21.32 -18.48 -4.92
CA SER A 345 -22.54 -17.95 -4.33
C SER A 345 -22.26 -16.66 -3.57
N TYR A 346 -23.32 -15.96 -3.18
CA TYR A 346 -23.23 -14.78 -2.35
C TYR A 346 -23.94 -15.02 -1.02
N HIS A 347 -23.26 -14.73 0.07
CA HIS A 347 -23.85 -14.77 1.41
C HIS A 347 -24.05 -13.38 1.99
N GLU A 348 -25.11 -13.27 2.76
CA GLU A 348 -25.53 -12.05 3.43
C GLU A 348 -24.65 -11.75 4.65
N GLY A 349 -24.24 -10.49 4.78
CA GLY A 349 -23.58 -9.95 5.96
C GLY A 349 -24.53 -9.23 6.90
N ARG A 350 -23.99 -8.63 7.96
CA ARG A 350 -24.82 -7.94 8.95
C ARG A 350 -25.28 -6.56 8.44
N PRO A 351 -26.54 -6.19 8.68
CA PRO A 351 -27.13 -4.94 8.19
C PRO A 351 -26.54 -3.72 8.91
N TRP A 352 -26.34 -2.64 8.16
CA TRP A 352 -26.05 -1.30 8.64
C TRP A 352 -27.36 -0.51 8.66
N ALA A 353 -28.03 -0.52 9.80
CA ALA A 353 -29.29 0.18 10.02
C ALA A 353 -29.30 0.83 11.40
N THR A 354 -29.96 1.99 11.49
CA THR A 354 -30.20 2.70 12.75
C THR A 354 -31.69 2.84 13.02
N LYS A 355 -32.04 2.88 14.31
CA LYS A 355 -33.36 3.14 14.92
C LYS A 355 -34.18 1.93 15.36
#